data_AF-A0A3E0RBL7-F1
#
_entry.id   AF-A0A3E0RBL7-F1
#
_cell.length_a   1.000
_cell.length_b   1.000
_cell.length_c   1.000
_cell.angle_alpha   90.00
_cell.angle_beta   90.00
_cell.angle_gamma   90.00
#
_symmetry.space_group_name_H-M   'P 1'
#
loop_
_entity.id
_entity.type
_entity.pdbx_description
1 polymer ?
#
loop_
_entity_poly.entity_id
_entity_poly.type
_entity_poly.pdbx_seq_one_letter_code
_entity_poly.pdbx_strand_id
1 'polypeptide(L)'
;MVRKIKKRSHENLSDSNIERVLELLNGKQPISKKVACDMLNISYNTTRLQRIFDDYQDKKDYRELRKKQNRGRAATDAEIREAVERYLSGESIAEIASGLFRSPGFVKSLIDRVGVPSISKESRWAYLPDSCVAESFDAGEIVWSAKYQKPARVEAELSVDYQAERPGFIDVNYEKKYGSKCYSIYVMEEVRDDPERWAIVETGGFYAFSLAYDLGKLSHLEKYGVDLSKI
;
A
#
# COMPACT_ATOMS: atom_id res chain seq x y z
N MET A 1 23.47 3.70 20.23
CA MET A 1 22.98 3.41 18.87
C MET A 1 24.12 2.77 18.09
N VAL A 2 24.03 1.47 17.79
CA VAL A 2 25.02 0.80 16.93
C VAL A 2 24.92 1.41 15.54
N ARG A 3 26.05 1.82 14.94
CA ARG A 3 26.06 2.40 13.59
C ARG A 3 25.64 1.33 12.58
N LYS A 4 24.50 1.56 11.91
CA LYS A 4 23.98 0.69 10.84
C LYS A 4 25.05 0.45 9.78
N ILE A 5 25.24 -0.80 9.39
CA ILE A 5 26.29 -1.17 8.43
C ILE A 5 25.90 -0.68 7.04
N LYS A 6 26.78 0.13 6.44
CA LYS A 6 26.66 0.48 5.02
C LYS A 6 27.06 -0.74 4.18
N LYS A 7 26.07 -1.27 3.45
CA LYS A 7 26.24 -2.31 2.44
C LYS A 7 26.93 -1.72 1.21
N ARG A 8 27.94 -2.41 0.68
CA ARG A 8 28.55 -2.09 -0.62
C ARG A 8 27.81 -2.87 -1.71
N SER A 9 27.79 -2.34 -2.93
CA SER A 9 27.00 -2.87 -4.06
C SER A 9 27.30 -4.34 -4.39
N HIS A 10 28.55 -4.79 -4.21
CA HIS A 10 28.96 -6.17 -4.46
C HIS A 10 28.65 -7.14 -3.31
N GLU A 11 28.36 -6.66 -2.10
CA GLU A 11 28.21 -7.53 -0.93
C GLU A 11 26.86 -8.25 -0.92
N ASN A 12 26.85 -9.54 -0.59
CA ASN A 12 25.63 -10.34 -0.51
C ASN A 12 25.08 -10.39 0.92
N LEU A 13 24.64 -9.22 1.39
CA LEU A 13 24.08 -9.04 2.74
C LEU A 13 22.55 -9.10 2.76
N SER A 14 21.93 -10.04 2.03
CA SER A 14 20.50 -10.30 2.19
C SER A 14 20.24 -11.01 3.53
N ASP A 15 19.09 -10.75 4.14
CA ASP A 15 18.68 -11.41 5.40
C ASP A 15 18.75 -12.93 5.30
N SER A 16 18.33 -13.49 4.15
CA SER A 16 18.39 -14.94 3.87
C SER A 16 19.81 -15.49 3.80
N ASN A 17 20.74 -14.75 3.19
CA ASN A 17 22.13 -15.20 3.08
C ASN A 17 22.85 -15.07 4.42
N ILE A 18 22.57 -14.00 5.18
CA ILE A 18 23.10 -13.81 6.53
C ILE A 18 22.63 -14.94 7.45
N GLU A 19 21.34 -15.28 7.43
CA GLU A 19 20.77 -16.39 8.21
C GLU A 19 21.44 -17.72 7.86
N ARG A 20 21.56 -18.04 6.56
CA ARG A 20 22.24 -19.24 6.08
C ARG A 20 23.70 -19.32 6.52
N VAL A 21 24.44 -18.22 6.45
CA VAL A 21 25.86 -18.20 6.88
C VAL A 21 25.95 -18.38 8.39
N LEU A 22 25.05 -17.79 9.17
CA LEU A 22 25.01 -17.90 10.63
C LEU A 22 24.67 -19.33 11.08
N GLU A 23 23.74 -20.00 10.39
CA GLU A 23 23.43 -21.42 10.61
C GLU A 23 24.64 -22.33 10.32
N LEU A 24 25.34 -22.11 9.20
CA LEU A 24 26.54 -22.88 8.85
C LEU A 24 27.71 -22.64 9.81
N LEU A 25 27.81 -21.44 10.39
CA LEU A 25 28.85 -21.08 11.33
C LEU A 25 28.60 -21.66 12.74
N ASN A 26 27.34 -21.79 13.14
CA ASN A 26 26.93 -22.33 14.45
C ASN A 26 26.48 -23.80 14.40
N GLY A 27 26.46 -24.41 13.22
CA GLY A 27 26.01 -25.78 13.01
C GLY A 27 26.95 -26.85 13.57
N LYS A 28 26.58 -28.12 13.38
CA LYS A 28 27.37 -29.28 13.87
C LYS A 28 28.73 -29.43 13.21
N GLN A 29 28.88 -28.93 11.98
CA GLN A 29 30.16 -28.82 11.27
C GLN A 29 30.38 -27.35 10.88
N PRO A 30 30.91 -26.54 11.80
CA PRO A 30 31.10 -25.10 11.58
C PRO A 30 31.98 -24.82 10.37
N ILE A 31 31.53 -23.94 9.48
CA ILE A 31 32.40 -23.35 8.47
C ILE A 31 33.41 -22.38 9.12
N SER A 32 34.54 -22.15 8.47
CA SER A 32 35.50 -21.15 8.95
C SER A 32 34.97 -19.72 8.75
N LYS A 33 35.41 -18.79 9.60
CA LYS A 33 35.11 -17.34 9.43
C LYS A 33 35.56 -16.79 8.08
N LYS A 34 36.57 -17.41 7.45
CA LYS A 34 37.04 -17.06 6.11
C LYS A 34 36.00 -17.42 5.06
N VAL A 35 35.51 -18.67 5.09
CA VAL A 35 34.42 -19.14 4.23
C VAL A 35 33.15 -18.31 4.44
N ALA A 36 32.82 -17.95 5.68
CA ALA A 36 31.69 -17.08 5.96
C ALA A 36 31.82 -15.67 5.32
N CYS A 37 33.01 -15.07 5.36
CA CYS A 37 33.27 -13.79 4.68
C CYS A 37 33.11 -13.93 3.15
N ASP A 38 33.64 -15.01 2.59
CA ASP A 38 33.55 -15.29 1.16
C ASP A 38 32.08 -15.47 0.71
N MET A 39 31.26 -16.18 1.49
CA MET A 39 29.83 -16.37 1.22
C MET A 39 29.00 -15.07 1.27
N LEU A 40 29.41 -14.11 2.09
CA LEU A 40 28.80 -12.77 2.17
C LEU A 40 29.39 -11.81 1.12
N ASN A 41 30.37 -12.26 0.33
CA ASN A 41 31.16 -11.46 -0.60
C ASN A 41 31.78 -10.23 0.06
N ILE A 42 32.36 -10.42 1.25
CA ILE A 42 33.10 -9.39 1.99
C ILE A 42 34.56 -9.80 2.13
N SER A 43 35.46 -8.82 2.25
CA SER A 43 36.87 -9.09 2.60
C SER A 43 36.96 -9.80 3.96
N TYR A 44 37.96 -10.67 4.12
CA TYR A 44 38.20 -11.38 5.39
C TYR A 44 38.50 -10.38 6.53
N ASN A 45 37.46 -10.02 7.26
CA ASN A 45 37.49 -9.09 8.38
C ASN A 45 36.50 -9.58 9.43
N THR A 46 37.03 -10.22 10.47
CA THR A 46 36.25 -10.83 11.54
C THR A 46 35.43 -9.82 12.35
N THR A 47 35.89 -8.58 12.45
CA THR A 47 35.16 -7.50 13.13
C THR A 47 33.96 -7.03 12.30
N ARG A 48 34.12 -6.87 10.98
CA ARG A 48 33.01 -6.54 10.08
C ARG A 48 31.98 -7.66 10.05
N LEU A 49 32.43 -8.91 9.96
CA LEU A 49 31.59 -10.10 10.00
C LEU A 49 30.72 -10.13 11.26
N GLN A 50 31.35 -9.95 12.44
CA GLN A 50 30.62 -9.96 13.70
C GLN A 50 29.56 -8.84 13.75
N ARG A 51 29.92 -7.62 13.36
CA ARG A 51 28.96 -6.51 13.32
C ARG A 51 27.78 -6.80 12.39
N ILE A 52 27.98 -7.48 11.25
CA ILE A 52 26.90 -7.87 10.33
C ILE A 52 25.94 -8.82 11.03
N PHE A 53 26.45 -9.79 11.77
CA PHE A 53 25.62 -10.71 12.53
C PHE A 53 24.90 -10.03 13.69
N ASP A 54 25.59 -9.15 14.42
CA ASP A 54 24.99 -8.39 15.52
C ASP A 54 23.85 -7.50 14.99
N ASP A 55 24.05 -6.75 13.89
CA ASP A 55 23.03 -5.90 13.26
C ASP A 55 21.84 -6.71 12.72
N TYR A 56 22.08 -7.94 12.24
CA TYR A 56 21.01 -8.85 11.82
C TYR A 56 20.22 -9.40 13.02
N GLN A 57 20.90 -9.83 14.07
CA GLN A 57 20.27 -10.36 15.28
C GLN A 57 19.45 -9.28 15.99
N ASP A 58 20.00 -8.06 16.13
CA ASP A 58 19.30 -6.91 16.70
C ASP A 58 17.99 -6.62 15.95
N LYS A 59 18.00 -6.69 14.60
CA LYS A 59 16.78 -6.52 13.79
C LYS A 59 15.78 -7.64 14.02
N LYS A 60 16.25 -8.89 14.09
CA LYS A 60 15.40 -10.07 14.33
C LYS A 60 14.73 -9.96 15.71
N ASP A 61 15.51 -9.67 16.74
CA ASP A 61 15.05 -9.52 18.12
C ASP A 61 14.08 -8.34 18.26
N TYR A 62 14.37 -7.20 17.62
CA TYR A 62 13.46 -6.06 17.59
C TYR A 62 12.11 -6.43 16.95
N ARG A 63 12.14 -7.15 15.82
CA ARG A 63 10.92 -7.59 15.13
C ARG A 63 10.11 -8.55 15.98
N GLU A 64 10.76 -9.49 16.65
CA GLU A 64 10.12 -10.45 17.55
C GLU A 64 9.53 -9.75 18.78
N LEU A 65 10.26 -8.81 19.37
CA LEU A 65 9.80 -7.99 20.49
C LEU A 65 8.53 -7.21 20.12
N ARG A 66 8.52 -6.52 18.98
CA ARG A 66 7.35 -5.79 18.48
C ARG A 66 6.16 -6.72 18.22
N LYS A 67 6.39 -7.86 17.57
CA LYS A 67 5.35 -8.88 17.38
C LYS A 67 4.79 -9.41 18.70
N LYS A 68 5.65 -9.60 19.70
CA LYS A 68 5.24 -10.05 21.05
C LYS A 68 4.43 -8.99 21.77
N GLN A 69 4.84 -7.72 21.70
CA GLN A 69 4.10 -6.59 22.27
C GLN A 69 2.72 -6.41 21.61
N ASN A 70 2.63 -6.62 20.30
CA ASN A 70 1.39 -6.47 19.53
C ASN A 70 0.47 -7.70 19.61
N ARG A 71 0.97 -8.85 20.07
CA ARG A 71 0.19 -10.09 20.14
C ARG A 71 -1.00 -9.93 21.09
N GLY A 72 -2.20 -10.27 20.60
CA GLY A 72 -3.44 -10.21 21.38
C GLY A 72 -4.00 -8.80 21.62
N ARG A 73 -3.31 -7.75 21.15
CA ARG A 73 -3.82 -6.37 21.23
C ARG A 73 -4.65 -6.04 20.00
N ALA A 74 -5.73 -5.29 20.20
CA ALA A 74 -6.47 -4.68 19.10
C ALA A 74 -5.55 -3.73 18.30
N ALA A 75 -5.96 -3.41 17.07
CA ALA A 75 -5.30 -2.35 16.31
C ALA A 75 -5.71 -1.00 16.92
N THR A 76 -4.75 -0.12 17.12
CA THR A 76 -5.01 1.28 17.47
C THR A 76 -5.51 2.04 16.24
N ASP A 77 -6.19 3.18 16.43
CA ASP A 77 -6.64 4.01 15.30
C ASP A 77 -5.47 4.47 14.43
N ALA A 78 -4.29 4.71 15.02
CA ALA A 78 -3.08 5.03 14.28
C ALA A 78 -2.59 3.87 13.40
N GLU A 79 -2.64 2.62 13.90
CA GLU A 79 -2.31 1.42 13.09
C GLU A 79 -3.36 1.19 12.00
N ILE A 80 -4.64 1.47 12.27
CA ILE A 80 -5.71 1.39 11.28
C ILE A 80 -5.46 2.40 10.17
N ARG A 81 -5.22 3.66 10.54
CA ARG A 81 -4.92 4.74 9.62
C ARG A 81 -3.75 4.39 8.70
N GLU A 82 -2.61 3.99 9.27
CA GLU A 82 -1.43 3.61 8.50
C GLU A 82 -1.72 2.41 7.58
N ALA A 83 -2.43 1.39 8.07
CA ALA A 83 -2.79 0.22 7.25
C ALA A 83 -3.66 0.60 6.05
N VAL A 84 -4.65 1.47 6.27
CA VAL A 84 -5.60 1.91 5.25
C VAL A 84 -4.93 2.81 4.21
N GLU A 85 -4.16 3.81 4.65
CA GLU A 85 -3.40 4.71 3.76
C GLU A 85 -2.50 3.89 2.83
N ARG A 86 -1.67 2.99 3.39
CA ARG A 86 -0.74 2.15 2.61
C ARG A 86 -1.47 1.19 1.66
N TYR A 87 -2.62 0.66 2.08
CA TYR A 87 -3.42 -0.22 1.24
C TYR A 87 -4.02 0.53 0.04
N LEU A 88 -4.56 1.73 0.26
CA LEU A 88 -5.15 2.55 -0.80
C LEU A 88 -4.10 3.09 -1.78
N SER A 89 -2.87 3.35 -1.31
CA SER A 89 -1.74 3.65 -2.18
C SER A 89 -1.26 2.46 -3.01
N GLY A 90 -1.65 1.22 -2.67
CA GLY A 90 -1.36 0.03 -3.47
C GLY A 90 -0.32 -0.92 -2.88
N GLU A 91 0.14 -0.71 -1.64
CA GLU A 91 1.01 -1.68 -0.96
C GLU A 91 0.28 -3.01 -0.73
N SER A 92 1.02 -4.12 -0.83
CA SER A 92 0.45 -5.43 -0.56
C SER A 92 0.17 -5.64 0.93
N ILE A 93 -0.82 -6.48 1.24
CA ILE A 93 -1.13 -6.89 2.63
C ILE A 93 0.12 -7.45 3.35
N ALA A 94 1.03 -8.10 2.61
CA ALA A 94 2.26 -8.64 3.16
C ALA A 94 3.25 -7.53 3.59
N GLU A 95 3.42 -6.49 2.78
CA GLU A 95 4.28 -5.33 3.07
C GLU A 95 3.75 -4.52 4.24
N ILE A 96 2.43 -4.28 4.26
CA ILE A 96 1.74 -3.60 5.35
C ILE A 96 1.90 -4.39 6.66
N ALA A 97 1.61 -5.70 6.64
CA ALA A 97 1.76 -6.56 7.80
C ALA A 97 3.20 -6.60 8.34
N SER A 98 4.18 -6.63 7.42
CA SER A 98 5.59 -6.57 7.78
C SER A 98 5.95 -5.27 8.50
N GLY A 99 5.49 -4.12 7.98
CA GLY A 99 5.75 -2.80 8.55
C GLY A 99 5.05 -2.58 9.90
N LEU A 100 3.82 -3.08 10.05
CA LEU A 100 3.05 -2.97 11.30
C LEU A 100 3.43 -4.04 12.34
N PHE A 101 4.33 -4.97 12.02
CA PHE A 101 4.69 -6.10 12.88
C PHE A 101 3.46 -6.96 13.28
N ARG A 102 2.50 -7.10 12.35
CA ARG A 102 1.27 -7.91 12.50
C ARG A 102 1.30 -9.09 11.53
N SER A 103 0.38 -10.06 11.70
CA SER A 103 0.22 -11.13 10.72
C SER A 103 -0.55 -10.64 9.48
N PRO A 104 -0.29 -11.17 8.28
CA PRO A 104 -1.06 -10.82 7.08
C PRO A 104 -2.56 -11.09 7.24
N GLY A 105 -2.94 -12.18 7.91
CA GLY A 105 -4.34 -12.49 8.20
C GLY A 105 -5.02 -11.45 9.12
N PHE A 106 -4.28 -10.92 10.10
CA PHE A 106 -4.80 -9.85 10.95
C PHE A 106 -5.05 -8.58 10.14
N VAL A 107 -4.09 -8.15 9.32
CA VAL A 107 -4.24 -6.96 8.46
C VAL A 107 -5.39 -7.15 7.46
N LYS A 108 -5.50 -8.32 6.82
CA LYS A 108 -6.64 -8.61 5.94
C LYS A 108 -7.97 -8.45 6.67
N SER A 109 -8.11 -9.08 7.83
CA SER A 109 -9.34 -8.96 8.65
C SER A 109 -9.60 -7.52 9.14
N LEU A 110 -8.55 -6.71 9.28
CA LEU A 110 -8.65 -5.31 9.68
C LEU A 110 -9.25 -4.48 8.55
N ILE A 111 -8.69 -4.60 7.35
CA ILE A 111 -9.15 -3.92 6.12
C ILE A 111 -10.60 -4.31 5.82
N ASP A 112 -10.93 -5.60 5.87
CA ASP A 112 -12.29 -6.11 5.64
C ASP A 112 -13.29 -5.55 6.65
N ARG A 113 -12.91 -5.45 7.94
CA ARG A 113 -13.79 -4.94 9.01
C ARG A 113 -13.98 -3.42 8.95
N VAL A 114 -12.95 -2.70 8.55
CA VAL A 114 -13.02 -1.24 8.37
C VAL A 114 -13.93 -0.89 7.19
N GLY A 115 -14.01 -1.77 6.19
CA GLY A 115 -14.83 -1.58 5.00
C GLY A 115 -14.07 -0.89 3.87
N VAL A 116 -12.75 -1.10 3.78
CA VAL A 116 -11.95 -0.59 2.66
C VAL A 116 -12.27 -1.41 1.40
N PRO A 117 -12.53 -0.78 0.24
CA PRO A 117 -12.76 -1.50 -1.01
C PRO A 117 -11.59 -2.40 -1.39
N SER A 118 -11.90 -3.61 -1.87
CA SER A 118 -10.89 -4.60 -2.23
C SER A 118 -10.52 -4.56 -3.72
N ILE A 119 -9.32 -5.03 -4.06
CA ILE A 119 -8.89 -5.23 -5.45
C ILE A 119 -9.25 -6.67 -5.87
N SER A 120 -9.96 -6.80 -6.98
CA SER A 120 -10.34 -8.07 -7.60
C SER A 120 -9.44 -8.40 -8.79
N LYS A 121 -8.76 -9.54 -8.73
CA LYS A 121 -7.97 -10.06 -9.86
C LYS A 121 -8.79 -10.82 -10.91
N GLU A 122 -10.01 -11.23 -10.55
CA GLU A 122 -10.84 -12.15 -11.37
C GLU A 122 -11.95 -11.40 -12.11
N SER A 123 -12.63 -10.50 -11.41
CA SER A 123 -13.65 -9.62 -11.98
C SER A 123 -13.05 -8.29 -12.41
N ARG A 124 -13.59 -7.74 -13.50
CA ARG A 124 -13.31 -6.38 -13.97
C ARG A 124 -13.74 -5.32 -12.96
N TRP A 125 -14.83 -5.56 -12.25
CA TRP A 125 -15.31 -4.69 -11.18
C TRP A 125 -15.02 -5.30 -9.81
N ALA A 126 -14.44 -4.49 -8.93
CA ALA A 126 -14.29 -4.81 -7.53
C ALA A 126 -15.62 -4.73 -6.78
N TYR A 127 -15.77 -5.56 -5.75
CA TYR A 127 -16.90 -5.44 -4.83
C TYR A 127 -16.71 -4.24 -3.90
N LEU A 128 -17.73 -3.38 -3.82
CA LEU A 128 -17.77 -2.27 -2.90
C LEU A 128 -18.42 -2.73 -1.58
N PRO A 129 -17.75 -2.52 -0.44
CA PRO A 129 -18.36 -2.74 0.87
C PRO A 129 -19.58 -1.85 1.08
N ASP A 130 -20.56 -2.31 1.86
CA ASP A 130 -21.79 -1.55 2.17
C ASP A 130 -21.48 -0.16 2.77
N SER A 131 -20.40 -0.03 3.54
CA SER A 131 -19.94 1.25 4.11
C SER A 131 -19.49 2.28 3.06
N CYS A 132 -19.20 1.83 1.84
CA CYS A 132 -18.80 2.66 0.72
C CYS A 132 -19.96 3.05 -0.19
N VAL A 133 -21.13 2.44 -0.05
CA VAL A 133 -22.26 2.71 -0.95
C VAL A 133 -22.83 4.09 -0.67
N ALA A 134 -22.94 4.92 -1.70
CA ALA A 134 -23.55 6.24 -1.64
C ALA A 134 -24.32 6.55 -2.92
N GLU A 135 -25.36 7.39 -2.81
CA GLU A 135 -26.20 7.79 -3.94
C GLU A 135 -25.65 9.01 -4.69
N SER A 136 -24.87 9.85 -4.01
CA SER A 136 -24.32 11.08 -4.55
C SER A 136 -22.92 11.38 -4.01
N PHE A 137 -22.14 12.09 -4.84
CA PHE A 137 -20.77 12.50 -4.55
C PHE A 137 -20.57 13.98 -4.84
N ASP A 138 -19.73 14.62 -4.06
CA ASP A 138 -19.43 16.04 -4.20
C ASP A 138 -18.22 16.26 -5.14
N ALA A 139 -18.19 17.38 -5.84
CA ALA A 139 -17.04 17.76 -6.65
C ALA A 139 -15.79 17.96 -5.75
N GLY A 140 -14.67 17.36 -6.15
CA GLY A 140 -13.42 17.32 -5.39
C GLY A 140 -13.33 16.16 -4.40
N GLU A 141 -14.40 15.39 -4.18
CA GLU A 141 -14.39 14.24 -3.26
C GLU A 141 -13.47 13.12 -3.78
N ILE A 142 -12.69 12.51 -2.88
CA ILE A 142 -11.87 11.33 -3.17
C ILE A 142 -12.72 10.08 -2.93
N VAL A 143 -12.89 9.29 -3.99
CA VAL A 143 -13.72 8.10 -4.05
C VAL A 143 -12.91 6.91 -4.54
N TRP A 144 -13.42 5.70 -4.34
CA TRP A 144 -12.87 4.50 -4.95
C TRP A 144 -13.64 4.13 -6.21
N SER A 145 -12.94 3.92 -7.33
CA SER A 145 -13.59 3.38 -8.53
C SER A 145 -13.57 1.85 -8.52
N ALA A 146 -14.73 1.20 -8.46
CA ALA A 146 -14.84 -0.25 -8.54
C ALA A 146 -14.35 -0.81 -9.88
N LYS A 147 -14.56 -0.05 -10.97
CA LYS A 147 -14.18 -0.44 -12.34
C LYS A 147 -12.67 -0.39 -12.57
N TYR A 148 -12.01 0.66 -12.07
CA TYR A 148 -10.57 0.82 -12.22
C TYR A 148 -9.78 0.26 -11.05
N GLN A 149 -10.46 -0.05 -9.94
CA GLN A 149 -9.90 -0.60 -8.70
C GLN A 149 -8.78 0.29 -8.14
N LYS A 150 -9.04 1.61 -8.18
CA LYS A 150 -8.11 2.67 -7.78
C LYS A 150 -8.85 3.85 -7.14
N PRO A 151 -8.16 4.65 -6.32
CA PRO A 151 -8.64 5.96 -5.89
C PRO A 151 -8.89 6.89 -7.10
N ALA A 152 -9.93 7.70 -7.01
CA ALA A 152 -10.30 8.67 -8.03
C ALA A 152 -10.86 9.94 -7.38
N ARG A 153 -10.64 11.08 -8.02
CA ARG A 153 -11.26 12.35 -7.62
C ARG A 153 -12.51 12.60 -8.46
N VAL A 154 -13.60 13.01 -7.84
CA VAL A 154 -14.80 13.45 -8.57
C VAL A 154 -14.56 14.87 -9.11
N GLU A 155 -14.73 15.08 -10.41
CA GLU A 155 -14.60 16.40 -11.02
C GLU A 155 -15.96 17.13 -11.08
N ALA A 156 -16.98 16.44 -11.60
CA ALA A 156 -18.32 16.99 -11.74
C ALA A 156 -19.37 15.90 -11.93
N GLU A 157 -20.60 16.16 -11.48
CA GLU A 157 -21.79 15.40 -11.86
C GLU A 157 -22.18 15.76 -13.30
N LEU A 158 -22.39 14.77 -14.16
CA LEU A 158 -22.90 14.97 -15.52
C LEU A 158 -24.42 15.12 -15.50
N SER A 159 -24.92 16.18 -14.85
CA SER A 159 -26.33 16.55 -14.91
C SER A 159 -26.71 17.06 -16.31
N VAL A 160 -28.00 17.13 -16.61
CA VAL A 160 -28.48 17.68 -17.90
C VAL A 160 -28.05 19.14 -18.05
N ASP A 161 -28.13 19.92 -16.98
CA ASP A 161 -27.72 21.33 -16.97
C ASP A 161 -26.21 21.47 -17.21
N TYR A 162 -25.39 20.65 -16.55
CA TYR A 162 -23.94 20.64 -16.74
C TYR A 162 -23.54 20.31 -18.18
N GLN A 163 -24.27 19.40 -18.83
CA GLN A 163 -24.06 19.01 -20.22
C GLN A 163 -24.45 20.14 -21.19
N ALA A 164 -25.56 20.83 -20.92
CA ALA A 164 -26.05 21.93 -21.77
C ALA A 164 -25.10 23.15 -21.78
N GLU A 165 -24.39 23.40 -20.68
CA GLU A 165 -23.45 24.52 -20.56
C GLU A 165 -22.10 24.28 -21.27
N ARG A 166 -21.80 23.05 -21.73
CA ARG A 166 -20.49 22.68 -22.26
C ARG A 166 -20.54 22.14 -23.70
N PRO A 167 -19.77 22.71 -24.63
CA PRO A 167 -19.72 22.20 -25.99
C PRO A 167 -19.12 20.78 -26.02
N GLY A 168 -19.77 19.89 -26.77
CA GLY A 168 -19.30 18.52 -26.99
C GLY A 168 -20.02 17.44 -26.17
N PHE A 169 -20.91 17.81 -25.25
CA PHE A 169 -21.82 16.86 -24.60
C PHE A 169 -23.10 16.66 -25.42
N ILE A 170 -23.67 15.45 -25.31
CA ILE A 170 -25.02 15.14 -25.79
C ILE A 170 -25.90 15.09 -24.56
N ASP A 171 -26.99 15.85 -24.53
CA ASP A 171 -27.93 15.89 -23.41
C ASP A 171 -28.49 14.49 -23.09
N VAL A 172 -27.91 13.85 -22.08
CA VAL A 172 -28.31 12.52 -21.60
C VAL A 172 -28.65 12.61 -20.13
N ASN A 173 -29.91 12.32 -19.81
CA ASN A 173 -30.32 12.07 -18.43
C ASN A 173 -29.90 10.64 -18.03
N TYR A 174 -28.77 10.53 -17.32
CA TYR A 174 -28.21 9.25 -16.88
C TYR A 174 -29.10 8.53 -15.87
N GLU A 175 -29.81 9.24 -15.00
CA GLU A 175 -30.75 8.62 -14.05
C GLU A 175 -31.90 7.93 -14.79
N LYS A 176 -32.47 8.56 -15.81
CA LYS A 176 -33.53 7.93 -16.62
C LYS A 176 -33.01 6.75 -17.44
N LYS A 177 -31.77 6.81 -17.92
CA LYS A 177 -31.19 5.80 -18.81
C LYS A 177 -30.63 4.58 -18.06
N TYR A 178 -29.98 4.81 -16.92
CA TYR A 178 -29.23 3.79 -16.17
C TYR A 178 -29.71 3.63 -14.73
N GLY A 179 -30.68 4.42 -14.27
CA GLY A 179 -31.15 4.40 -12.87
C GLY A 179 -30.14 4.99 -11.89
N SER A 180 -29.12 5.70 -12.36
CA SER A 180 -28.03 6.20 -11.51
C SER A 180 -27.39 7.45 -12.09
N LYS A 181 -26.86 8.30 -11.22
CA LYS A 181 -26.10 9.49 -11.58
C LYS A 181 -24.77 9.11 -12.20
N CYS A 182 -24.27 9.96 -13.11
CA CYS A 182 -22.99 9.77 -13.77
C CYS A 182 -22.04 10.89 -13.38
N TYR A 183 -20.79 10.54 -13.09
CA TYR A 183 -19.76 11.45 -12.65
C TYR A 183 -18.57 11.41 -13.59
N SER A 184 -18.00 12.59 -13.87
CA SER A 184 -16.65 12.71 -14.42
C SER A 184 -15.67 12.53 -13.26
N ILE A 185 -14.72 11.63 -13.43
CA ILE A 185 -13.73 11.28 -12.42
C ILE A 185 -12.33 11.38 -13.00
N TYR A 186 -11.36 11.71 -12.16
CA TYR A 186 -9.94 11.60 -12.46
C TYR A 186 -9.38 10.42 -11.67
N VAL A 187 -9.04 9.33 -12.37
CA VAL A 187 -8.48 8.11 -11.75
C VAL A 187 -7.00 8.35 -11.50
N MET A 188 -6.58 8.22 -10.24
CA MET A 188 -5.21 8.46 -9.81
C MET A 188 -4.36 7.21 -10.01
N GLU A 189 -3.15 7.39 -10.53
CA GLU A 189 -2.18 6.32 -10.72
C GLU A 189 -0.83 6.71 -10.15
N GLU A 190 -0.18 5.73 -9.52
CA GLU A 190 1.22 5.86 -9.12
C GLU A 190 2.09 6.14 -10.35
N VAL A 191 2.90 7.18 -10.25
CA VAL A 191 3.85 7.51 -11.30
C VAL A 191 5.07 6.64 -11.09
N ARG A 192 5.38 5.73 -12.03
CA ARG A 192 6.59 4.89 -11.97
C ARG A 192 7.81 5.76 -11.68
N ASP A 193 8.59 5.41 -10.67
CA ASP A 193 9.83 6.11 -10.35
C ASP A 193 10.86 5.80 -11.46
N ASP A 194 11.02 6.73 -12.40
CA ASP A 194 11.94 6.62 -13.53
C ASP A 194 13.12 7.58 -13.28
N PRO A 195 14.36 7.06 -13.12
CA PRO A 195 15.55 7.86 -12.87
C PRO A 195 15.84 8.95 -13.90
N GLU A 196 15.25 8.87 -15.10
CA GLU A 196 15.45 9.85 -16.19
C GLU A 196 14.40 10.98 -16.21
N ARG A 197 13.50 11.07 -15.22
CA ARG A 197 12.49 12.14 -15.18
C ARG A 197 13.07 13.50 -14.83
N TRP A 198 12.73 14.48 -15.67
CA TRP A 198 13.06 15.89 -15.51
C TRP A 198 12.04 16.68 -14.67
N ALA A 199 10.88 16.09 -14.36
CA ALA A 199 9.81 16.72 -13.58
C ALA A 199 9.37 15.81 -12.43
N ILE A 200 9.25 16.40 -11.23
CA ILE A 200 8.70 15.76 -10.04
C ILE A 200 7.18 15.83 -10.18
N VAL A 201 6.57 14.80 -10.77
CA VAL A 201 5.12 14.61 -10.77
C VAL A 201 4.83 13.56 -9.72
N GLU A 202 4.14 13.94 -8.65
CA GLU A 202 3.83 13.05 -7.51
C GLU A 202 2.67 12.10 -7.83
N THR A 203 1.73 12.50 -8.69
CA THR A 203 0.53 11.71 -9.03
C THR A 203 0.21 11.82 -10.51
N GLY A 204 0.00 10.67 -11.17
CA GLY A 204 -0.44 10.57 -12.56
C GLY A 204 -1.91 10.15 -12.60
N GLY A 205 -2.45 9.98 -13.80
CA GLY A 205 -3.83 9.53 -13.94
C GLY A 205 -4.46 9.87 -15.27
N PHE A 206 -5.75 9.53 -15.38
CA PHE A 206 -6.55 9.81 -16.56
C PHE A 206 -8.00 10.14 -16.20
N TYR A 207 -8.65 10.90 -17.06
CA TYR A 207 -10.07 11.19 -16.93
C TYR A 207 -10.92 10.01 -17.40
N ALA A 208 -11.97 9.72 -16.65
CA ALA A 208 -12.95 8.71 -16.96
C ALA A 208 -14.36 9.16 -16.54
N PHE A 209 -15.35 8.36 -16.93
CA PHE A 209 -16.72 8.50 -16.48
C PHE A 209 -17.14 7.23 -15.73
N SER A 210 -17.85 7.39 -14.63
CA SER A 210 -18.41 6.27 -13.85
C SER A 210 -19.76 6.62 -13.28
N LEU A 211 -20.61 5.60 -13.15
CA LEU A 211 -21.92 5.72 -12.52
C LEU A 211 -21.77 5.66 -11.00
N ALA A 212 -22.72 6.23 -10.27
CA ALA A 212 -22.65 6.32 -8.81
C ALA A 212 -22.48 4.95 -8.14
N TYR A 213 -23.16 3.92 -8.64
CA TYR A 213 -23.05 2.56 -8.10
C TYR A 213 -21.69 1.88 -8.35
N ASP A 214 -20.87 2.41 -9.26
CA ASP A 214 -19.50 1.95 -9.51
C ASP A 214 -18.47 2.72 -8.68
N LEU A 215 -18.92 3.69 -7.87
CA LEU A 215 -18.09 4.54 -7.02
C LEU A 215 -18.33 4.21 -5.54
N GLY A 216 -17.25 4.16 -4.77
CA GLY A 216 -17.27 3.94 -3.32
C GLY A 216 -16.87 5.19 -2.55
N LYS A 217 -17.73 5.64 -1.63
CA LYS A 217 -17.47 6.76 -0.73
C LYS A 217 -16.52 6.35 0.40
N LEU A 218 -15.47 7.13 0.60
CA LEU A 218 -14.41 6.83 1.59
C LEU A 218 -14.54 7.59 2.91
N SER A 219 -15.58 8.43 3.06
CA SER A 219 -15.83 9.26 4.26
C SER A 219 -15.81 8.49 5.59
N HIS A 220 -16.24 7.22 5.61
CA HIS A 220 -16.23 6.40 6.82
C HIS A 220 -14.81 6.12 7.35
N LEU A 221 -13.76 6.35 6.55
CA LEU A 221 -12.36 6.19 6.94
C LEU A 221 -11.82 7.39 7.74
N GLU A 222 -12.42 8.56 7.57
CA GLU A 222 -12.02 9.80 8.28
C GLU A 222 -12.13 9.65 9.80
N LYS A 223 -13.03 8.80 10.30
CA LYS A 223 -13.16 8.50 11.73
C LYS A 223 -11.91 7.88 12.35
N TYR A 224 -11.05 7.25 11.54
CA TYR A 224 -9.76 6.70 11.94
C TYR A 224 -8.61 7.71 11.72
N GLY A 225 -8.91 8.93 11.26
CA GLY A 225 -7.95 9.97 10.95
C GLY A 225 -7.24 9.79 9.60
N VAL A 226 -7.77 8.95 8.70
CA VAL A 226 -7.22 8.77 7.34
C VAL A 226 -7.35 10.06 6.55
N ASP A 227 -6.23 10.53 6.02
CA ASP A 227 -6.18 11.72 5.18
C ASP A 227 -6.27 11.31 3.70
N LEU A 228 -7.49 11.39 3.14
CA LEU A 228 -7.76 11.00 1.76
C LEU A 228 -7.06 11.90 0.73
N SER A 229 -6.61 13.09 1.12
CA SER A 229 -5.90 14.01 0.22
C SER A 229 -4.46 13.61 -0.08
N LYS A 230 -3.92 12.65 0.69
CA LYS A 230 -2.55 12.13 0.56
C LYS A 230 -2.44 10.83 -0.24
N ILE A 231 -3.57 10.35 -0.74
CA ILE A 231 -3.69 9.09 -1.48
C ILE A 231 -3.42 9.34 -2.97
#